data_AF-A0AAV5FUK3-F1
#
_entry.id   AF-A0AAV5FUK3-F1
#
_cell.length_a   1.000
_cell.length_b   1.000
_cell.length_c   1.000
_cell.angle_alpha   90.00
_cell.angle_beta   90.00
_cell.angle_gamma   90.00
#
_symmetry.space_group_name_H-M   'P 1'
#
loop_
_entity.id
_entity.type
_entity.pdbx_description
1 polymer ?
#
loop_
_entity_poly.entity_id
_entity_poly.type
_entity_poly.pdbx_seq_one_letter_code
_entity_poly.pdbx_strand_id
1 'polypeptide(L)'
;MQVHWCPGMRVKMAFQMPDMSQVSWFMGTISGVQVADPARWPKSPWRLLQVTWDEPGLLGNVKRVCPWQVELVVLSTTLTIGR
;
A
#
# COMPACT_ATOMS: atom_id res chain seq x y z
N MET A 1 16.10 -0.99 0.94
CA MET A 1 15.13 -1.64 1.85
C MET A 1 14.10 -2.35 0.98
N GLN A 2 14.25 -3.67 0.76
CA GLN A 2 13.34 -4.44 -0.10
C GLN A 2 12.23 -4.99 0.80
N VAL A 3 11.06 -4.34 0.79
CA VAL A 3 9.89 -4.84 1.52
C VAL A 3 9.36 -6.07 0.78
N HIS A 4 9.29 -7.21 1.47
CA HIS A 4 8.65 -8.41 0.96
C HIS A 4 7.14 -8.27 1.10
N TRP A 5 6.48 -7.78 0.05
CA TRP A 5 5.03 -7.61 0.07
C TRP A 5 4.31 -8.94 0.01
N CYS A 6 3.34 -9.14 0.90
CA CYS A 6 2.48 -10.32 0.93
C CYS A 6 1.01 -9.93 1.12
N PRO A 7 0.06 -10.74 0.62
CA PRO A 7 -1.35 -10.60 0.99
C PRO A 7 -1.54 -10.65 2.51
N GLY A 8 -2.47 -9.85 3.03
CA GLY A 8 -2.75 -9.71 4.46
C GLY A 8 -1.95 -8.62 5.17
N MET A 9 -0.90 -8.08 4.56
CA MET A 9 -0.18 -6.94 5.11
C MET A 9 -1.04 -5.68 5.15
N ARG A 10 -0.95 -4.93 6.24
CA ARG A 10 -1.63 -3.63 6.39
C ARG A 10 -0.76 -2.53 5.81
N VAL A 11 -1.35 -1.66 5.02
CA VAL A 11 -0.67 -0.53 4.38
C VAL A 11 -1.49 0.74 4.58
N LYS A 12 -0.81 1.88 4.48
CA LYS A 12 -1.47 3.18 4.46
C LYS A 12 -0.95 4.01 3.30
N MET A 13 -1.81 4.82 2.72
CA MET A 13 -1.48 5.75 1.63
C MET A 13 -1.78 7.17 2.08
N ALA A 14 -0.81 8.05 1.90
CA ALA A 14 -1.03 9.49 2.01
C ALA A 14 -1.78 9.96 0.76
N PHE A 15 -2.93 10.60 0.95
CA PHE A 15 -3.68 11.23 -0.12
C PHE A 15 -3.98 12.67 0.28
N GLN A 16 -3.37 13.60 -0.46
CA GLN A 16 -3.63 15.02 -0.29
C GLN A 16 -4.87 15.36 -1.11
N MET A 17 -5.99 15.61 -0.44
CA MET A 17 -7.19 16.04 -1.12
C MET A 17 -6.99 17.46 -1.66
N PRO A 18 -7.44 17.76 -2.89
CA PRO A 18 -7.20 19.07 -3.51
C PRO A 18 -7.84 20.23 -2.75
N ASP A 19 -8.91 19.98 -1.99
CA ASP A 19 -9.62 20.97 -1.19
C ASP A 19 -9.03 21.15 0.22
N MET A 20 -8.12 20.26 0.65
CA MET A 20 -7.58 20.28 2.01
C MET A 20 -6.08 20.54 2.01
N SER A 21 -5.65 21.42 2.94
CA SER A 21 -4.23 21.62 3.25
C SER A 21 -3.62 20.42 4.01
N GLN A 22 -4.45 19.47 4.45
CA GLN A 22 -4.05 18.32 5.24
C GLN A 22 -3.90 17.06 4.39
N VAL A 23 -2.89 16.24 4.72
CA VAL A 23 -2.71 14.90 4.17
C VAL A 23 -3.61 13.94 4.93
N SER A 24 -4.52 13.28 4.23
CA SER A 24 -5.34 12.20 4.80
C SER A 24 -4.63 10.86 4.60
N TRP A 25 -4.59 10.05 5.65
CA TRP A 25 -4.03 8.71 5.60
C TRP A 25 -5.13 7.68 5.43
N PHE A 26 -5.08 6.93 4.35
CA PHE A 26 -6.03 5.87 4.07
C PHE A 26 -5.40 4.52 4.36
N MET A 27 -6.05 3.72 5.20
CA MET A 27 -5.59 2.37 5.51
C MET A 27 -6.21 1.35 4.54
N GLY A 28 -5.42 0.33 4.21
CA GLY A 28 -5.85 -0.77 3.38
C GLY A 28 -5.07 -2.04 3.67
N THR A 29 -5.54 -3.13 3.09
CA THR A 29 -4.92 -4.45 3.22
C THR A 29 -4.45 -4.91 1.85
N ILE A 30 -3.22 -5.40 1.75
CA ILE A 30 -2.74 -6.01 0.52
C ILE A 30 -3.56 -7.26 0.25
N SER A 31 -4.26 -7.29 -0.87
CA SER A 31 -5.02 -8.45 -1.34
C SER A 31 -4.20 -9.34 -2.27
N GLY A 32 -3.16 -8.80 -2.91
CA GLY A 32 -2.38 -9.50 -3.92
C GLY A 32 -1.13 -8.73 -4.33
N VAL A 33 -0.14 -9.43 -4.88
CA VAL A 33 1.12 -8.86 -5.34
C VAL A 33 1.41 -9.41 -6.73
N GLN A 34 1.18 -8.59 -7.76
CA GLN A 34 1.30 -9.00 -9.15
C GLN A 34 1.63 -7.81 -10.05
N VAL A 35 2.47 -8.04 -11.07
CA VAL A 35 2.80 -7.02 -12.07
C VAL A 35 1.54 -6.68 -12.86
N ALA A 36 1.27 -5.39 -13.07
CA ALA A 36 0.05 -4.96 -13.77
C ALA A 36 0.06 -5.34 -15.26
N ASP A 37 1.20 -5.18 -15.94
CA ASP A 37 1.37 -5.45 -17.36
C ASP A 37 2.63 -6.28 -17.61
N PRO A 38 2.61 -7.60 -17.33
CA PRO A 38 3.78 -8.45 -17.51
C PRO A 38 4.22 -8.58 -18.98
N ALA A 39 3.28 -8.38 -19.93
CA ALA A 39 3.56 -8.44 -21.37
C ALA A 39 4.35 -7.24 -21.89
N ARG A 40 4.09 -6.04 -21.36
CA ARG A 40 4.73 -4.79 -21.80
C ARG A 40 5.90 -4.38 -20.90
N TRP A 41 5.78 -4.68 -19.60
CA TRP A 41 6.74 -4.27 -18.58
C TRP A 41 7.08 -5.44 -17.65
N PRO A 42 7.70 -6.51 -18.17
CA PRO A 42 8.11 -7.64 -17.35
C PRO A 42 9.04 -7.15 -16.24
N LYS A 43 8.74 -7.53 -14.99
CA LYS A 43 9.48 -7.14 -13.77
C LYS A 43 9.35 -5.67 -13.34
N SER A 44 8.45 -4.88 -13.93
CA SER A 44 8.23 -3.51 -13.44
C SER A 44 7.48 -3.50 -12.10
N PRO A 45 7.95 -2.78 -11.08
CA PRO A 45 7.27 -2.63 -9.79
C PRO A 45 6.04 -1.71 -9.87
N TRP A 46 5.67 -1.27 -11.07
CA TRP A 46 4.55 -0.37 -11.28
C TRP A 46 3.21 -1.07 -11.02
N ARG A 47 2.39 -0.48 -10.15
CA ARG A 47 1.08 -1.01 -9.76
C ARG A 47 1.14 -2.48 -9.28
N LEU A 48 2.26 -2.84 -8.65
CA LEU A 48 2.56 -4.20 -8.19
C LEU A 48 1.61 -4.66 -7.07
N LEU A 49 1.16 -3.74 -6.21
CA LEU A 49 0.40 -4.07 -5.02
C LEU A 49 -1.09 -3.89 -5.29
N GLN A 50 -1.87 -4.94 -5.09
CA GLN A 50 -3.33 -4.85 -5.01
C GLN A 50 -3.73 -4.60 -3.57
N VAL A 51 -4.48 -3.53 -3.35
CA VAL A 51 -4.88 -3.11 -2.01
C VAL A 51 -6.41 -3.00 -1.97
N THR A 52 -6.98 -3.62 -0.95
CA THR A 52 -8.38 -3.41 -0.56
C THR A 52 -8.38 -2.35 0.53
N TRP A 53 -8.82 -1.14 0.19
CA TRP A 53 -8.95 -0.04 1.14
C TRP A 53 -10.12 -0.27 2.08
N ASP A 54 -9.96 0.10 3.34
CA ASP A 54 -11.01 0.00 4.35
C ASP A 54 -12.16 0.99 4.05
N GLU A 55 -11.83 2.12 3.41
CA GLU A 55 -12.78 3.15 2.97
C GLU A 55 -12.88 3.20 1.43
N PRO A 56 -13.58 2.24 0.80
CA PRO A 56 -13.71 2.19 -0.66
C PRO A 56 -14.51 3.36 -1.25
N GLY A 57 -15.27 4.11 -0.45
CA GLY A 57 -16.00 5.30 -0.93
C GLY A 57 -15.09 6.43 -1.42
N LEU A 58 -13.88 6.53 -0.85
CA LEU A 58 -12.91 7.59 -1.17
C LEU A 58 -11.81 7.10 -2.13
N LEU A 59 -11.39 5.84 -1.99
CA LEU A 59 -10.33 5.23 -2.81
C LEU A 59 -10.78 4.05 -3.68
N GLY A 60 -12.08 3.89 -3.95
CA GLY A 60 -12.63 2.74 -4.66
C GLY A 60 -12.06 2.52 -6.07
N ASN A 61 -11.59 3.58 -6.71
CA ASN A 61 -10.93 3.52 -8.02
C ASN A 61 -9.45 3.09 -7.94
N VAL A 62 -8.82 3.19 -6.77
CA VAL A 62 -7.38 2.95 -6.56
C VAL A 62 -7.15 1.52 -6.09
N LYS A 63 -7.44 0.51 -6.91
CA LYS A 63 -7.25 -0.91 -6.50
C LYS A 63 -5.81 -1.39 -6.55
N ARG A 64 -4.96 -0.69 -7.30
CA ARG A 64 -3.55 -1.03 -7.51
C ARG A 64 -2.65 0.17 -7.29
N VAL A 65 -1.58 -0.03 -6.54
CA VAL A 65 -0.63 1.02 -6.15
C VAL A 65 0.81 0.53 -6.29
N CYS A 66 1.73 1.48 -6.40
CA CYS A 66 3.15 1.17 -6.40
C CYS A 66 3.68 1.05 -4.96
N PRO A 67 4.73 0.25 -4.72
CA PRO A 67 5.35 0.11 -3.40
C PRO A 67 5.76 1.41 -2.72
N TRP A 68 6.14 2.44 -3.48
CA TRP A 68 6.57 3.74 -2.96
C TRP A 68 5.41 4.72 -2.69
N GLN A 69 4.18 4.38 -3.10
CA GLN A 69 3.00 5.19 -2.82
C GLN A 69 2.35 4.83 -1.47
N VAL A 70 2.74 3.69 -0.90
CA VAL A 70 2.18 3.17 0.35
C VAL A 70 3.28 2.97 1.38
N GLU A 71 2.92 3.17 2.63
CA GLU A 71 3.74 2.79 3.77
C GLU A 71 3.19 1.50 4.38
N LEU A 72 4.08 0.57 4.72
CA LEU A 72 3.72 -0.61 5.48
C LEU A 72 3.29 -0.18 6.89
N VAL A 73 2.09 -0.56 7.30
CA VAL A 73 1.64 -0.44 8.68
C VAL A 73 2.24 -1.62 9.42
N VAL A 74 3.51 -1.48 9.78
CA VAL A 74 4.14 -2.38 10.73
C VAL A 74 3.38 -2.25 12.04
N LEU A 75 2.86 -3.38 12.54
CA LEU A 75 2.56 -3.49 13.95
C LEU A 75 3.87 -3.11 14.64
N SER A 76 3.88 -2.04 15.42
CA SER A 76 4.93 -1.80 16.38
C SER A 76 4.82 -2.88 17.44
N THR A 77 5.11 -4.13 17.08
CA THR A 77 5.46 -5.14 18.07
C THR A 77 6.84 -4.71 18.52
N THR A 78 6.81 -3.82 19.51
CA THR A 78 7.93 -3.50 20.37
C THR A 78 8.70 -4.78 20.62
N LEU A 79 9.84 -4.93 19.93
CA LEU A 79 10.88 -5.85 20.35
C LEU A 79 11.48 -5.28 21.64
N THR A 80 10.74 -5.42 22.75
CA THR A 80 11.38 -5.58 24.06
C THR A 80 11.81 -7.04 24.13
N ILE A 81 12.86 -7.39 23.38
CA ILE A 81 13.68 -8.55 23.70
C ILE A 81 14.92 -8.01 24.41
N GLY A 82 15.19 -8.62 25.56
CA GLY A 82 15.88 -8.00 26.68
C GLY A 82 17.32 -7.55 26.43
N ARG A 83 17.76 -6.64 27.30
CA ARG A 83 19.15 -6.47 27.71
C ARG A 83 19.22 -6.55 29.22
#